data_AF-A0A7S2I979-F1
#
_entry.id   AF-A0A7S2I979-F1
#
_cell.length_a   1.000
_cell.length_b   1.000
_cell.length_c   1.000
_cell.angle_alpha   90.00
_cell.angle_beta   90.00
_cell.angle_gamma   90.00
#
_symmetry.space_group_name_H-M   'P 1'
#
loop_
_entity.id
_entity.type
_entity.pdbx_description
1 polymer ?
#
loop_
_entity_poly.entity_id
_entity_poly.type
_entity_poly.pdbx_seq_one_letter_code
_entity_poly.pdbx_strand_id
1 'polypeptide(L)'
;YAEDSRGGHSVALSGDGSMLAVGADGSGGLNNDKRWSGHVWIYSYSDSDGAWANIGAIYGDAVGDYSGSAVALSTDGLTVAIGSPGHNDPAGGYDHGQVRVFKYEGSTWTK
;
A
#
# COMPACT_ATOMS: atom_id res chain seq x y z
N TYR A 1 1.67 19.75 7.07
CA TYR A 1 0.83 18.60 6.72
C TYR A 1 1.31 17.41 7.52
N ALA A 2 0.87 17.28 8.76
CA ALA A 2 1.25 16.18 9.63
C ALA A 2 0.12 15.98 10.65
N GLU A 3 -0.89 15.22 10.28
CA GLU A 3 -1.90 14.73 11.23
C GLU A 3 -2.27 13.32 10.75
N ASP A 4 -1.62 12.32 11.36
CA ASP A 4 -1.99 10.89 11.32
C ASP A 4 -1.62 10.06 10.08
N SER A 5 -0.47 10.32 9.45
CA SER A 5 0.15 9.32 8.57
C SER A 5 0.84 8.26 9.42
N ARG A 6 0.18 7.13 9.70
CA ARG A 6 0.81 5.90 10.25
C ARG A 6 1.76 5.25 9.24
N GLY A 7 2.62 6.03 8.60
CA GLY A 7 3.61 5.53 7.67
C GLY A 7 4.55 4.56 8.38
N GLY A 8 4.71 3.36 7.82
CA GLY A 8 5.51 2.30 8.44
C GLY A 8 4.72 1.35 9.34
N HIS A 9 3.38 1.36 9.27
CA HIS A 9 2.55 0.35 9.96
C HIS A 9 2.88 -1.08 9.48
N SER A 10 3.21 -1.23 8.21
CA SER A 10 3.74 -2.47 7.64
C SER A 10 4.83 -2.18 6.60
N VAL A 11 5.78 -3.10 6.47
CA VAL A 11 6.88 -3.00 5.50
C VAL A 11 7.18 -4.36 4.88
N ALA A 12 7.54 -4.39 3.60
CA ALA A 12 8.00 -5.58 2.89
C ALA A 12 9.09 -5.24 1.88
N LEU A 13 10.11 -6.09 1.78
CA LEU A 13 11.20 -5.99 0.80
C LEU A 13 11.10 -7.13 -0.22
N SER A 14 11.59 -6.90 -1.44
CA SER A 14 11.83 -7.96 -2.42
C SER A 14 13.00 -8.85 -1.99
N GLY A 15 13.16 -10.00 -2.65
CA GLY A 15 14.20 -10.97 -2.29
C GLY A 15 15.62 -10.45 -2.46
N ASP A 16 15.82 -9.52 -3.41
CA ASP A 16 17.07 -8.83 -3.66
C ASP A 16 17.19 -7.49 -2.89
N GLY A 17 16.14 -7.08 -2.19
CA GLY A 17 16.08 -5.81 -1.46
C GLY A 17 15.99 -4.56 -2.34
N SER A 18 15.76 -4.69 -3.65
CA SER A 18 15.67 -3.55 -4.58
C SER A 18 14.32 -2.84 -4.55
N MET A 19 13.27 -3.48 -4.04
CA MET A 19 11.92 -2.92 -3.93
C MET A 19 11.47 -2.94 -2.47
N LEU A 20 10.87 -1.84 -2.02
CA LEU A 20 10.31 -1.66 -0.68
C LEU A 20 8.86 -1.19 -0.78
N ALA A 21 7.96 -1.90 -0.11
CA ALA A 21 6.58 -1.49 0.07
C ALA A 21 6.34 -1.05 1.52
N VAL A 22 5.73 0.12 1.73
CA VAL A 22 5.47 0.71 3.05
C VAL A 22 3.99 1.03 3.18
N GLY A 23 3.31 0.31 4.07
CA GLY A 23 1.89 0.52 4.37
C GLY A 23 1.66 1.62 5.40
N ALA A 24 0.56 2.34 5.19
CA ALA A 24 0.02 3.36 6.08
C ALA A 24 -1.50 3.19 6.17
N ASP A 25 -1.97 2.46 7.16
CA ASP A 25 -3.38 2.09 7.38
C ASP A 25 -4.26 3.28 7.80
N GLY A 26 -3.69 4.26 8.51
CA GLY A 26 -4.42 5.39 9.11
C GLY A 26 -4.52 6.67 8.28
N SER A 27 -3.78 6.78 7.17
CA SER A 27 -3.74 8.04 6.41
C SER A 27 -5.11 8.36 5.81
N GLY A 28 -5.62 9.56 6.04
CA GLY A 28 -6.65 10.12 5.16
C GLY A 28 -6.14 10.10 3.73
N GLY A 29 -6.95 9.64 2.78
CA GLY A 29 -6.65 9.75 1.35
C GLY A 29 -6.27 11.18 0.95
N LEU A 30 -5.71 11.36 -0.24
CA LEU A 30 -5.05 12.58 -0.73
C LEU A 30 -5.83 13.91 -0.53
N ASN A 31 -7.12 13.87 -0.20
CA ASN A 31 -8.00 15.02 -0.14
C ASN A 31 -8.92 15.05 1.11
N ASN A 32 -8.66 14.24 2.15
CA ASN A 32 -9.56 14.03 3.31
C ASN A 32 -10.97 13.47 2.96
N ASP A 33 -11.22 13.12 1.70
CA ASP A 33 -12.44 12.50 1.19
C ASP A 33 -12.54 11.01 1.55
N LYS A 34 -11.40 10.37 1.84
CA LYS A 34 -11.29 8.97 2.23
C LYS A 34 -10.57 8.82 3.56
N ARG A 35 -11.18 9.28 4.65
CA ARG A 35 -10.62 9.12 6.00
C ARG A 35 -10.36 7.64 6.29
N TRP A 36 -9.17 7.31 6.79
CA TRP A 36 -8.78 5.94 7.15
C TRP A 36 -8.88 4.91 6.02
N SER A 37 -8.83 5.33 4.76
CA SER A 37 -8.73 4.36 3.66
C SER A 37 -7.36 3.67 3.64
N GLY A 38 -6.34 4.37 4.13
CA GLY A 38 -4.95 3.94 4.07
C GLY A 38 -4.36 3.95 2.66
N HIS A 39 -3.07 3.67 2.56
CA HIS A 39 -2.33 3.47 1.31
C HIS A 39 -1.06 2.63 1.52
N VAL A 40 -0.43 2.24 0.41
CA VAL A 40 0.91 1.65 0.38
C VAL A 40 1.77 2.45 -0.58
N TRP A 41 2.91 2.96 -0.12
CA TRP A 41 3.95 3.52 -0.98
C TRP A 41 4.90 2.42 -1.45
N ILE A 42 5.34 2.52 -2.70
CA ILE A 42 6.34 1.63 -3.27
C ILE A 42 7.57 2.45 -3.63
N TYR A 43 8.74 1.95 -3.22
CA TYR A 43 10.03 2.54 -3.51
C TYR A 43 10.92 1.53 -4.24
N SER A 44 11.74 2.01 -5.17
CA SER A 44 12.84 1.23 -5.76
C SER A 44 14.18 1.83 -5.34
N TYR A 45 15.15 0.98 -5.06
CA TYR A 45 16.51 1.38 -4.78
C TYR A 45 17.30 1.51 -6.09
N SER A 46 18.00 2.62 -6.26
CA SER A 46 18.92 2.87 -7.36
C SER A 46 20.35 2.64 -6.87
N ASP A 47 21.01 1.58 -7.36
CA ASP A 47 22.42 1.32 -7.06
C ASP A 47 23.34 2.42 -7.59
N SER A 48 22.99 3.05 -8.72
CA SER A 48 23.81 4.13 -9.29
C SER A 48 23.77 5.40 -8.45
N ASP A 49 22.64 5.67 -7.80
CA ASP A 49 22.44 6.88 -7.01
C ASP A 49 22.60 6.64 -5.49
N GLY A 50 22.67 5.38 -5.08
CA GLY A 50 22.70 4.99 -3.67
C GLY A 50 21.46 5.43 -2.90
N ALA A 51 20.30 5.50 -3.57
CA ALA A 51 19.12 6.18 -3.06
C ALA A 51 17.82 5.44 -3.39
N TRP A 52 16.82 5.62 -2.51
CA TRP A 52 15.45 5.15 -2.73
C TRP A 52 14.63 6.21 -3.49
N ALA A 53 13.94 5.79 -4.54
CA ALA A 53 13.00 6.59 -5.29
C ALA A 53 11.58 6.06 -5.09
N ASN A 54 10.61 6.96 -4.85
CA ASN A 54 9.20 6.57 -4.82
C ASN A 54 8.72 6.33 -6.26
N ILE A 55 8.19 5.14 -6.54
CA ILE A 55 7.73 4.74 -7.88
C ILE A 55 6.21 4.60 -7.98
N GLY A 56 5.49 4.91 -6.91
CA GLY A 56 4.03 4.90 -6.91
C GLY A 56 3.41 4.68 -5.54
N ALA A 57 2.08 4.84 -5.51
CA ALA A 57 1.23 4.51 -4.37
C ALA A 57 0.02 3.69 -4.82
N ILE A 58 -0.44 2.83 -3.94
CA ILE A 58 -1.71 2.12 -4.06
C ILE A 58 -2.62 2.56 -2.91
N TYR A 59 -3.75 3.17 -3.23
CA TYR A 59 -4.67 3.75 -2.25
C TYR A 59 -5.80 2.79 -1.88
N GLY A 60 -6.32 2.91 -0.65
CA GLY A 60 -7.57 2.26 -0.23
C GLY A 60 -8.75 2.64 -1.13
N ASP A 61 -9.69 1.70 -1.31
CA ASP A 61 -10.84 1.89 -2.18
C ASP A 61 -11.93 2.72 -1.49
N ALA A 62 -12.15 2.51 -0.19
CA ALA A 62 -13.19 3.17 0.60
C ALA A 62 -12.69 3.73 1.96
N VAL A 63 -13.52 4.58 2.56
CA VAL A 63 -13.35 5.10 3.93
C VAL A 63 -13.33 3.94 4.90
N GLY A 64 -12.36 3.94 5.83
CA GLY A 64 -12.25 2.89 6.86
C GLY A 64 -11.68 1.56 6.36
N ASP A 65 -11.21 1.45 5.12
CA ASP A 65 -10.60 0.20 4.62
C ASP A 65 -9.37 -0.24 5.42
N TYR A 66 -8.63 0.71 6.00
CA TYR A 66 -7.32 0.48 6.61
C TYR A 66 -6.33 -0.24 5.68
N SER A 67 -6.37 0.08 4.37
CA SER A 67 -5.49 -0.51 3.35
C SER A 67 -4.03 -0.24 3.69
N GLY A 68 -3.19 -1.26 3.58
CA GLY A 68 -1.78 -1.17 3.99
C GLY A 68 -1.56 -1.55 5.46
N SER A 69 -2.59 -2.06 6.15
CA SER A 69 -2.42 -2.66 7.48
C SER A 69 -1.46 -3.87 7.44
N ALA A 70 -1.50 -4.65 6.36
CA ALA A 70 -0.54 -5.69 6.06
C ALA A 70 -0.08 -5.59 4.60
N VAL A 71 1.21 -5.83 4.36
CA VAL A 71 1.81 -5.79 3.03
C VAL A 71 2.76 -6.98 2.87
N ALA A 72 2.69 -7.64 1.71
CA ALA A 72 3.66 -8.65 1.29
C ALA A 72 4.11 -8.35 -0.13
N LEU A 73 5.40 -8.57 -0.39
CA LEU A 73 6.00 -8.37 -1.70
C LEU A 73 6.59 -9.69 -2.20
N SER A 74 6.43 -9.97 -3.49
CA SER A 74 7.04 -11.14 -4.12
C SER A 74 8.56 -11.04 -4.14
N THR A 75 9.22 -12.19 -4.28
CA THR A 75 10.69 -12.27 -4.35
C THR A 75 11.25 -11.41 -5.47
N ASP A 76 10.57 -11.34 -6.61
CA ASP A 76 10.96 -10.51 -7.76
C ASP A 76 10.58 -9.03 -7.63
N GLY A 77 9.87 -8.64 -6.55
CA GLY A 77 9.44 -7.25 -6.32
C GLY A 77 8.28 -6.78 -7.21
N LEU A 78 7.76 -7.62 -8.10
CA LEU A 78 6.78 -7.22 -9.12
C LEU A 78 5.33 -7.48 -8.73
N THR A 79 5.07 -8.15 -7.60
CA THR A 79 3.72 -8.43 -7.12
C THR A 79 3.61 -8.03 -5.66
N VAL A 80 2.59 -7.23 -5.32
CA VAL A 80 2.31 -6.80 -3.95
C VAL A 80 0.91 -7.24 -3.53
N ALA A 81 0.79 -7.83 -2.35
CA ALA A 81 -0.49 -8.12 -1.71
C ALA A 81 -0.71 -7.16 -0.55
N ILE A 82 -1.89 -6.55 -0.48
CA ILE A 82 -2.22 -5.49 0.46
C ILE A 82 -3.51 -5.85 1.19
N GLY A 83 -3.43 -5.92 2.53
CA GLY A 83 -4.57 -6.14 3.40
C GLY A 83 -5.29 -4.85 3.78
N SER A 84 -6.60 -4.91 3.80
CA SER A 84 -7.55 -3.85 4.18
C SER A 84 -8.58 -4.43 5.16
N PRO A 85 -8.29 -4.53 6.47
CA PRO A 85 -9.13 -5.23 7.43
C PRO A 85 -10.51 -4.58 7.66
N GLY A 86 -10.65 -3.27 7.46
CA GLY A 86 -11.94 -2.57 7.62
C GLY A 86 -12.76 -2.49 6.33
N HIS A 87 -12.38 -3.24 5.29
CA HIS A 87 -13.14 -3.24 4.04
C HIS A 87 -14.53 -3.82 4.25
N ASN A 88 -15.55 -3.09 3.76
CA ASN A 88 -16.95 -3.47 3.84
C ASN A 88 -17.42 -4.13 2.54
N ASP A 89 -18.28 -5.15 2.64
CA ASP A 89 -18.87 -5.82 1.48
C ASP A 89 -20.00 -4.94 0.88
N PRO A 90 -20.04 -4.71 -0.44
CA PRO A 90 -21.18 -4.06 -1.11
C PRO A 90 -22.54 -4.71 -0.86
N ALA A 91 -22.57 -6.02 -0.54
CA ALA A 91 -23.79 -6.78 -0.22
C ALA A 91 -24.30 -6.55 1.23
N GLY A 92 -23.58 -5.78 2.04
CA GLY A 92 -23.93 -5.43 3.41
C GLY A 92 -23.15 -6.23 4.46
N GLY A 93 -22.63 -5.52 5.46
CA GLY A 93 -21.82 -6.05 6.56
C GLY A 93 -20.56 -5.22 6.77
N TYR A 94 -20.11 -5.12 8.03
CA TYR A 94 -18.96 -4.30 8.41
C TYR A 94 -17.69 -5.15 8.60
N ASP A 95 -16.53 -4.62 8.20
CA ASP A 95 -15.20 -5.16 8.51
C ASP A 95 -14.96 -6.62 8.06
N HIS A 96 -15.40 -6.98 6.84
CA HIS A 96 -15.15 -8.31 6.27
C HIS A 96 -13.69 -8.53 5.88
N GLY A 97 -12.95 -7.42 5.75
CA GLY A 97 -11.58 -7.44 5.29
C GLY A 97 -11.47 -7.74 3.80
N GLN A 98 -10.37 -7.29 3.20
CA GLN A 98 -10.03 -7.60 1.82
C GLN A 98 -8.52 -7.72 1.66
N VAL A 99 -8.09 -8.59 0.74
CA VAL A 99 -6.74 -8.55 0.20
C VAL A 99 -6.84 -8.19 -1.27
N ARG A 100 -6.09 -7.17 -1.69
CA ARG A 100 -5.90 -6.81 -3.09
C ARG A 100 -4.47 -7.14 -3.49
N VAL A 101 -4.32 -7.79 -4.64
CA VAL A 101 -3.02 -8.10 -5.22
C VAL A 101 -2.83 -7.18 -6.42
N PHE A 102 -1.63 -6.63 -6.58
CA PHE A 102 -1.28 -5.79 -7.71
C PHE A 102 0.01 -6.29 -8.34
N LYS A 103 0.13 -6.14 -9.64
CA LYS A 103 1.33 -6.45 -10.41
C LYS A 103 1.92 -5.18 -11.01
N TYR A 104 3.24 -5.06 -10.96
CA TYR A 104 3.97 -3.97 -11.59
C TYR A 104 4.27 -4.29 -13.05
N GLU A 105 3.83 -3.41 -13.94
CA GLU A 105 4.02 -3.54 -15.39
C GLU A 105 4.97 -2.44 -15.92
N GLY A 106 6.10 -2.24 -15.22
CA GLY A 106 7.20 -1.36 -15.64
C GLY A 106 6.97 0.14 -15.46
N SER A 107 5.72 0.58 -15.30
CA SER A 107 5.39 1.98 -14.99
C SER A 107 4.16 2.16 -14.11
N THR A 108 3.32 1.13 -13.99
CA THR A 108 2.06 1.19 -13.24
C THR A 108 1.80 -0.10 -12.49
N TRP A 109 1.02 0.00 -11.41
CA TRP A 109 0.53 -1.13 -10.63
C TRP A 109 -0.90 -1.45 -11.04
N THR A 110 -1.14 -2.66 -11.55
CA THR A 110 -2.44 -3.13 -12.04
C THR A 110 -3.01 -4.17 -11.08
N LYS A 111 -4.28 -4.04 -10.70
CA LYS A 111 -4.99 -4.96 -9.80
C LYS A 111 -5.34 -6.28 -10.49
#